data_AF-A0A2D4MQ04-F1
#
_entry.id   AF-A0A2D4MQ04-F1
#
_cell.length_a   1.000
_cell.length_b   1.000
_cell.length_c   1.000
_cell.angle_alpha   90.00
_cell.angle_beta   90.00
_cell.angle_gamma   90.00
#
_symmetry.space_group_name_H-M   'P 1'
#
loop_
_entity.id
_entity.type
_entity.pdbx_description
1 polymer ?
#
loop_
_entity_poly.entity_id
_entity_poly.type
_entity_poly.pdbx_seq_one_letter_code
_entity_poly.pdbx_strand_id
1 'polypeptide(L)'
;ITGLCKPVCEQGCVNGTCVEPNACQCHFGYVGQNCSVECQCNKHSNCRGVAAQDQCLQCFNNTMGQHCEKCQPLFVGSALNGGSCRPCHVFCRGNSNMCITREEYKRAQQDPVRFPLEPALIPTWVAEGPAEDTA
;
A
#
# COMPACT_ATOMS: atom_id res chain seq x y z
N ILE A 1 15.19 18.78 39.04
CA ILE A 1 13.95 18.43 38.30
C ILE A 1 14.17 18.88 36.86
N THR A 2 14.40 17.96 35.92
CA THR A 2 14.38 18.28 34.50
C THR A 2 12.93 18.16 34.03
N GLY A 3 12.15 19.22 34.22
CA GLY A 3 10.75 19.25 33.83
C GLY A 3 10.63 19.33 32.31
N LEU A 4 10.40 18.19 31.64
CA LEU A 4 9.98 18.19 30.24
C LEU A 4 8.55 18.71 30.17
N CYS A 5 8.39 19.96 29.75
CA CYS A 5 7.09 20.49 29.36
C CYS A 5 6.61 19.73 28.12
N LYS A 6 5.40 19.17 28.17
CA LYS A 6 4.73 18.59 27.00
C LYS A 6 3.65 19.54 26.49
N PRO A 7 3.47 19.66 25.17
CA PRO A 7 2.38 20.45 24.60
C PRO A 7 1.02 19.86 25.00
N VAL A 8 0.00 20.73 25.05
CA VAL A 8 -1.37 20.36 25.39
C VAL A 8 -2.26 20.61 24.18
N CYS A 9 -3.04 19.60 23.80
CA CYS A 9 -4.06 19.70 22.75
C CYS A 9 -5.41 19.47 23.42
N GLU A 10 -6.24 20.51 23.54
CA GLU A 10 -7.50 20.49 24.30
C GLU A 10 -8.49 19.46 23.74
N GLN A 11 -8.57 19.34 22.42
CA GLN A 11 -9.41 18.35 21.74
C GLN A 11 -8.76 16.96 21.63
N GLY A 12 -7.51 16.83 22.10
CA GLY A 12 -6.67 15.65 21.91
C GLY A 12 -6.23 15.43 20.45
N CYS A 13 -5.36 14.45 20.25
CA CYS A 13 -4.99 13.93 18.94
C CYS A 13 -5.34 12.43 18.92
N VAL A 14 -6.42 12.03 18.25
CA VAL A 14 -6.97 10.67 18.30
C VAL A 14 -5.99 9.65 17.71
N ASN A 15 -5.55 9.89 16.47
CA ASN A 15 -4.50 9.11 15.79
C ASN A 15 -3.33 10.01 15.44
N GLY A 16 -2.76 10.64 16.46
CA GLY A 16 -1.66 11.58 16.27
C GLY A 16 -0.91 11.87 17.55
N THR A 17 0.10 12.71 17.42
CA THR A 17 0.91 13.19 18.54
C THR A 17 0.75 14.70 18.64
N CYS A 18 0.46 15.19 19.84
CA CYS A 18 0.44 16.63 20.11
C CYS A 18 1.88 17.13 20.07
N VAL A 19 2.20 18.00 19.11
CA VAL A 19 3.57 18.50 18.89
C VAL A 19 3.72 19.94 19.32
N GLU A 20 2.63 20.71 19.33
CA GLU A 20 2.55 22.08 19.82
C GLU A 20 1.16 22.30 20.46
N PRO A 21 0.95 23.39 21.24
CA PRO A 21 -0.37 23.68 21.79
C PRO A 21 -1.46 23.66 20.71
N ASN A 22 -2.43 22.75 20.87
CA ASN A 22 -3.52 22.53 19.91
C ASN A 22 -3.10 22.18 18.47
N ALA A 23 -1.87 21.69 18.26
CA ALA A 23 -1.41 21.21 16.95
C ALA A 23 -1.05 19.72 17.01
N CYS A 24 -1.74 18.93 16.19
CA CYS A 24 -1.53 17.50 16.07
C CYS A 24 -0.68 17.17 14.83
N GLN A 25 0.36 16.36 15.03
CA GLN A 25 1.00 15.61 13.96
C GLN A 25 0.27 14.28 13.80
N CYS A 26 -0.50 14.12 12.73
CA CYS A 26 -1.25 12.89 12.50
C CYS A 26 -0.35 11.72 12.12
N HIS A 27 -0.70 10.54 12.62
CA HIS A 27 -0.09 9.28 12.22
C HIS A 27 -0.47 8.93 10.79
N PHE A 28 0.27 7.97 10.23
CA PHE A 28 0.05 7.52 8.85
C PHE A 28 -1.39 7.09 8.61
N GLY A 29 -1.99 7.60 7.51
CA GLY A 29 -3.36 7.31 7.12
C GLY A 29 -4.42 8.16 7.82
N TYR A 30 -4.06 9.17 8.62
CA TYR A 30 -5.00 10.03 9.33
C TYR A 30 -4.81 11.51 9.02
N VAL A 31 -5.92 12.25 8.99
CA VAL A 31 -5.97 13.69 8.70
C VAL A 31 -7.00 14.40 9.59
N GLY A 32 -6.96 15.74 9.55
CA GLY A 32 -7.86 16.61 10.32
C GLY A 32 -7.20 17.17 11.59
N GLN A 33 -7.86 18.14 12.21
CA GLN A 33 -7.30 18.91 13.34
C GLN A 33 -6.89 18.04 14.54
N ASN A 34 -7.69 17.02 14.84
CA ASN A 34 -7.42 16.04 15.91
C ASN A 34 -7.11 14.64 15.37
N CYS A 35 -6.80 14.49 14.08
CA CYS A 35 -6.45 13.22 13.44
C CYS A 35 -7.52 12.10 13.59
N SER A 36 -8.80 12.47 13.55
CA SER A 36 -9.92 11.52 13.66
C SER A 36 -10.41 10.97 12.33
N VAL A 37 -9.98 11.55 11.20
CA VAL A 37 -10.46 11.16 9.87
C VAL A 37 -9.42 10.25 9.22
N GLU A 38 -9.84 9.03 8.87
CA GLU A 38 -9.01 8.04 8.17
C GLU A 38 -9.04 8.27 6.65
N CYS A 39 -7.88 8.09 6.00
CA CYS A 39 -7.74 8.15 4.55
C CYS A 39 -8.31 6.89 3.88
N GLN A 40 -8.95 7.04 2.72
CA GLN A 40 -9.55 5.95 1.94
C GLN A 40 -8.54 5.32 0.98
N CYS A 41 -7.37 4.96 1.50
CA CYS A 41 -6.22 4.45 0.75
C CYS A 41 -5.84 3.01 1.13
N ASN A 42 -6.84 2.21 1.54
CA ASN A 42 -6.66 0.85 2.06
C ASN A 42 -5.56 0.71 3.12
N LYS A 43 -5.34 1.76 3.92
CA LYS A 43 -4.27 1.82 4.94
C LYS A 43 -2.84 1.73 4.40
N HIS A 44 -2.65 2.09 3.14
CA HIS A 44 -1.36 2.04 2.44
C HIS A 44 -0.88 3.40 1.92
N SER A 45 -1.55 4.51 2.23
CA SER A 45 -1.07 5.87 1.91
C SER A 45 -1.65 6.91 2.87
N ASN A 46 -0.95 8.04 2.97
CA ASN A 46 -1.56 9.30 3.40
C ASN A 46 -2.41 9.88 2.26
N CYS A 47 -3.36 10.75 2.58
CA CYS A 47 -4.24 11.41 1.62
C CYS A 47 -4.07 12.93 1.66
N ARG A 48 -4.62 13.63 0.66
CA ARG A 48 -4.45 15.08 0.50
C ARG A 48 -5.08 15.90 1.64
N GLY A 49 -6.11 15.38 2.31
CA GLY A 49 -6.72 16.02 3.47
C GLY A 49 -8.16 15.56 3.72
N VAL A 50 -8.84 16.19 4.68
CA VAL A 50 -10.20 15.80 5.13
C VAL A 50 -11.23 15.84 4.00
N ALA A 51 -11.11 16.78 3.05
CA ALA A 51 -12.00 16.94 1.91
C ALA A 51 -11.65 16.03 0.71
N ALA A 52 -10.53 15.31 0.77
CA ALA A 52 -9.99 14.50 -0.33
C ALA A 52 -9.32 13.24 0.24
N GLN A 53 -10.12 12.43 0.94
CA GLN A 53 -9.66 11.22 1.65
C GLN A 53 -9.24 10.10 0.69
N ASP A 54 -9.80 10.10 -0.52
CA ASP A 54 -9.56 9.16 -1.62
C ASP A 54 -8.38 9.56 -2.51
N GLN A 55 -7.90 10.80 -2.41
CA GLN A 55 -6.71 11.25 -3.14
C GLN A 55 -5.43 10.83 -2.41
N CYS A 56 -5.03 9.59 -2.63
CA CYS A 56 -3.83 9.00 -2.07
C CYS A 56 -2.57 9.67 -2.65
N LEU A 57 -1.64 10.05 -1.78
CA LEU A 57 -0.41 10.74 -2.16
C LEU A 57 0.61 9.79 -2.80
N GLN A 58 0.84 8.63 -2.17
CA GLN A 58 1.77 7.62 -2.63
C GLN A 58 1.48 6.29 -1.95
N CYS A 59 1.25 5.24 -2.73
CA CYS A 59 1.07 3.90 -2.20
C CYS A 59 2.38 3.32 -1.65
N PHE A 60 2.28 2.71 -0.46
CA PHE A 60 3.38 2.03 0.24
C PHE A 60 3.12 0.52 0.32
N ASN A 61 4.06 -0.23 0.89
CA ASN A 61 3.94 -1.68 1.10
C ASN A 61 3.69 -2.50 -0.18
N ASN A 62 4.33 -2.10 -1.28
CA ASN A 62 4.22 -2.76 -2.60
C ASN A 62 2.79 -2.80 -3.15
N THR A 63 2.01 -1.77 -2.78
CA THR A 63 0.66 -1.58 -3.31
C THR A 63 0.65 -0.55 -4.42
N MET A 64 -0.42 -0.55 -5.20
CA MET A 64 -0.67 0.38 -6.29
C MET A 64 -2.17 0.51 -6.54
N GLY A 65 -2.54 1.29 -7.55
CA GLY A 65 -3.92 1.64 -7.83
C GLY A 65 -4.26 3.03 -7.30
N GLN A 66 -5.48 3.48 -7.53
CA GLN A 66 -5.92 4.81 -7.14
C GLN A 66 -6.05 4.92 -5.62
N HIS A 67 -6.46 3.84 -4.97
CA HIS A 67 -6.72 3.75 -3.54
C HIS A 67 -5.78 2.74 -2.87
N CYS A 68 -4.66 2.42 -3.51
CA CYS A 68 -3.69 1.41 -3.06
C CYS A 68 -4.32 0.02 -2.84
N GLU A 69 -5.29 -0.33 -3.69
CA GLU A 69 -6.15 -1.51 -3.57
C GLU A 69 -5.60 -2.76 -4.27
N LYS A 70 -4.46 -2.64 -4.95
CA LYS A 70 -3.82 -3.70 -5.75
C LYS A 70 -2.39 -3.92 -5.33
N CYS A 71 -1.88 -5.14 -5.51
CA CYS A 71 -0.45 -5.42 -5.38
C CYS A 71 0.31 -5.02 -6.63
N GLN A 72 1.55 -4.55 -6.46
CA GLN A 72 2.47 -4.34 -7.57
C GLN A 72 2.78 -5.67 -8.30
N PRO A 73 3.18 -5.67 -9.59
CA PRO A 73 3.56 -6.90 -10.27
C PRO A 73 4.76 -7.48 -9.54
N LEU A 74 4.86 -8.81 -9.53
CA LEU A 74 5.85 -9.56 -8.74
C LEU A 74 5.64 -9.52 -7.21
N PHE A 75 4.43 -9.16 -6.75
CA PHE A 75 4.00 -9.32 -5.36
C PHE A 75 2.69 -10.09 -5.30
N VAL A 76 2.55 -10.99 -4.32
CA VAL A 76 1.35 -11.81 -4.11
C VAL A 76 0.60 -11.32 -2.89
N GLY A 77 -0.73 -11.25 -2.99
CA GLY A 77 -1.60 -11.11 -1.82
C GLY A 77 -2.83 -10.25 -2.08
N SER A 78 -3.26 -9.54 -1.05
CA SER A 78 -4.40 -8.63 -1.12
C SER A 78 -4.03 -7.33 -0.42
N ALA A 79 -4.20 -6.20 -1.10
CA ALA A 79 -3.95 -4.87 -0.53
C ALA A 79 -5.18 -4.27 0.18
N LEU A 80 -6.32 -4.96 0.17
CA LEU A 80 -7.56 -4.42 0.74
C LEU A 80 -7.48 -4.35 2.26
N ASN A 81 -8.04 -3.28 2.83
CA ASN A 81 -8.19 -3.09 4.27
C ASN A 81 -6.87 -3.21 5.09
N GLY A 82 -5.73 -2.83 4.51
CA GLY A 82 -4.41 -2.96 5.15
C GLY A 82 -3.84 -4.37 5.08
N GLY A 83 -4.20 -5.12 4.03
CA GLY A 83 -3.63 -6.43 3.74
C GLY A 83 -2.14 -6.37 3.38
N SER A 84 -1.64 -7.42 2.74
CA SER A 84 -0.22 -7.57 2.45
C SER A 84 0.05 -7.97 1.01
N CYS A 85 1.08 -7.35 0.42
CA CYS A 85 1.66 -7.69 -0.86
C CYS A 85 3.08 -8.20 -0.64
N ARG A 86 3.24 -9.52 -0.69
CA ARG A 86 4.48 -10.24 -0.36
C ARG A 86 5.32 -10.46 -1.62
N PRO A 87 6.63 -10.22 -1.61
CA PRO A 87 7.47 -10.50 -2.78
C PRO A 87 7.34 -11.97 -3.22
N CYS A 88 7.27 -12.24 -4.53
CA CYS A 88 7.14 -13.62 -5.02
C CYS A 88 8.24 -14.54 -4.46
N HIS A 89 9.48 -14.05 -4.35
CA HIS A 89 10.59 -14.84 -3.83
C HIS A 89 10.34 -15.37 -2.42
N VAL A 90 9.67 -14.59 -1.55
CA VAL A 90 9.29 -15.03 -0.21
C VAL A 90 8.13 -16.00 -0.29
N PHE A 91 7.10 -15.69 -1.08
CA PHE A 91 5.92 -16.52 -1.25
C PHE A 91 6.27 -17.91 -1.79
N CYS A 92 7.10 -17.96 -2.85
CA CYS A 92 7.61 -19.17 -3.50
C CYS A 92 8.78 -19.82 -2.74
N ARG A 93 9.12 -19.36 -1.53
CA ARG A 93 10.18 -19.92 -0.68
C ARG A 93 11.53 -20.05 -1.40
N GLY A 94 11.88 -19.04 -2.19
CA GLY A 94 13.13 -18.96 -2.95
C GLY A 94 13.13 -19.70 -4.31
N ASN A 95 12.04 -20.39 -4.68
CA ASN A 95 12.00 -21.17 -5.92
C ASN A 95 11.74 -20.31 -7.18
N SER A 96 11.20 -19.11 -7.02
CA SER A 96 10.91 -18.19 -8.13
C SER A 96 10.87 -16.75 -7.63
N ASN A 97 11.37 -15.81 -8.44
CA ASN A 97 11.19 -14.37 -8.21
C ASN A 97 9.98 -13.80 -8.97
N MET A 98 9.24 -14.66 -9.66
CA MET A 98 8.11 -14.31 -10.51
C MET A 98 6.86 -15.08 -10.10
N CYS A 99 5.75 -14.36 -10.05
CA CYS A 99 4.41 -14.84 -9.77
C CYS A 99 3.44 -14.01 -10.62
N ILE A 100 2.62 -14.71 -11.39
CA ILE A 100 1.58 -14.19 -12.28
C ILE A 100 0.39 -15.15 -12.20
N THR A 101 -0.78 -14.71 -12.61
CA THR A 101 -1.96 -15.59 -12.60
C THR A 101 -1.79 -16.78 -13.55
N ARG A 102 -2.53 -17.86 -13.31
CA ARG A 102 -2.56 -19.03 -14.21
C ARG A 102 -2.99 -18.66 -15.63
N GLU A 103 -3.88 -17.68 -15.77
CA GLU A 103 -4.38 -17.16 -17.03
C GLU A 103 -3.28 -16.40 -17.78
N GLU A 104 -2.51 -15.55 -17.10
CA GLU A 104 -1.37 -14.83 -17.65
C GLU A 104 -0.25 -15.79 -18.07
N TYR A 105 0.03 -16.82 -17.26
CA TYR A 105 1.01 -17.84 -17.61
C TYR A 105 0.60 -18.60 -18.89
N LYS A 106 -0.67 -18.99 -19.02
CA LYS A 106 -1.19 -19.62 -20.25
C LYS A 106 -1.06 -18.71 -21.46
N ARG A 107 -1.31 -17.41 -21.33
CA ARG A 107 -1.11 -16.41 -22.40
C ARG A 107 0.37 -16.32 -22.81
N ALA A 108 1.27 -16.33 -21.84
CA ALA A 108 2.71 -16.33 -22.09
C ALA A 108 3.22 -17.60 -22.76
N GLN A 109 2.63 -18.76 -22.46
CA GLN A 109 2.93 -20.00 -23.18
C GLN A 109 2.44 -19.98 -24.63
N GLN A 110 1.33 -19.31 -24.90
CA GLN A 110 0.75 -19.21 -26.25
C GLN A 110 1.47 -18.20 -27.14
N ASP A 111 1.89 -17.06 -26.58
CA ASP A 111 2.61 -16.00 -27.29
C ASP A 111 3.79 -15.46 -26.45
N PRO A 112 4.93 -16.18 -26.41
CA PRO A 112 6.09 -15.80 -25.61
C PRO A 112 6.77 -14.52 -26.07
N VAL A 113 6.59 -14.13 -27.34
CA VAL A 113 7.17 -12.90 -27.90
C VAL A 113 6.44 -11.68 -27.37
N ARG A 114 5.11 -11.77 -27.27
CA ARG A 114 4.28 -10.68 -26.75
C ARG A 114 4.25 -10.63 -25.22
N PHE A 115 4.33 -11.78 -24.56
CA PHE A 115 4.23 -11.89 -23.10
C PHE A 115 5.46 -12.63 -22.54
N PRO A 116 6.64 -11.98 -22.57
CA PRO A 116 7.88 -12.61 -22.11
C PRO A 116 7.86 -12.90 -20.60
N LEU A 117 8.35 -14.09 -20.23
CA LEU A 117 8.50 -14.54 -18.84
C LEU A 117 9.87 -14.19 -18.24
N GLU A 118 10.30 -12.95 -18.45
CA GLU A 118 11.50 -12.39 -17.82
C GLU A 118 11.04 -11.42 -16.72
N PRO A 119 11.46 -11.58 -15.45
CA PRO A 119 11.01 -10.73 -14.34
C PRO A 119 11.08 -9.22 -14.62
N ALA A 120 12.13 -8.75 -15.30
CA ALA A 120 12.28 -7.33 -15.65
C ALA A 120 11.22 -6.83 -16.64
N LEU A 121 10.61 -7.73 -17.43
CA LEU A 121 9.61 -7.40 -18.44
C LEU A 121 8.17 -7.64 -17.95
N ILE A 122 7.95 -8.36 -16.85
CA ILE A 122 6.63 -8.62 -16.30
C ILE A 122 5.80 -7.35 -16.06
N PRO A 123 6.35 -6.27 -15.44
CA PRO A 123 5.58 -5.05 -15.22
C PRO A 123 5.12 -4.33 -16.50
N THR A 124 5.60 -4.73 -17.68
CA THR A 124 5.21 -4.11 -18.94
C THR A 124 3.87 -4.63 -19.47
N TRP A 125 3.41 -5.79 -19.00
CA TRP A 125 2.21 -6.45 -19.52
C TRP A 125 1.31 -7.07 -18.45
N VAL A 126 1.80 -7.24 -17.22
CA VAL A 126 1.02 -7.60 -16.03
C VAL A 126 0.62 -6.33 -15.29
N ALA A 127 -0.68 -6.13 -15.11
CA ALA A 127 -1.21 -4.90 -14.51
C ALA A 127 -1.07 -4.88 -12.99
N GLU A 128 -1.20 -6.02 -12.32
CA GLU A 128 -1.16 -6.15 -10.86
C GLU A 128 -0.63 -7.53 -10.45
N GLY A 129 -0.14 -7.61 -9.23
CA GLY A 129 0.27 -8.87 -8.62
C GLY A 129 -0.92 -9.78 -8.30
N PRO A 130 -0.78 -11.12 -8.41
CA PRO A 130 -1.87 -12.06 -8.20
C PRO A 130 -2.29 -12.18 -6.72
N ALA A 131 -3.51 -12.67 -6.50
CA ALA A 131 -3.96 -13.12 -5.19
C ALA A 131 -3.33 -14.47 -4.83
N GLU A 132 -3.24 -14.82 -3.54
CA GLU A 132 -2.56 -16.04 -3.09
C GLU A 132 -3.17 -17.33 -3.67
N ASP A 133 -4.45 -17.34 -3.98
CA ASP A 133 -5.19 -18.49 -4.54
C ASP A 133 -5.04 -18.65 -6.06
N THR A 134 -4.61 -17.58 -6.75
CA THR A 134 -4.45 -17.53 -8.21
C THR A 134 -2.99 -17.49 -8.66
N ALA A 135 -2.07 -17.24 -7.73
CA ALA A 135 -0.62 -17.22 -7.92
C ALA A 135 0.02 -18.61 -8.16
#